data_AF-A0A6A3B2V8-F1
#
_entry.id   AF-A0A6A3B2V8-F1
#
_cell.length_a   1.000
_cell.length_b   1.000
_cell.length_c   1.000
_cell.angle_alpha   90.00
_cell.angle_beta   90.00
_cell.angle_gamma   90.00
#
_symmetry.space_group_name_H-M   'P 1'
#
loop_
_entity.id
_entity.type
_entity.pdbx_description
1 polymer ?
#
loop_
_entity_poly.entity_id
_entity_poly.type
_entity_poly.pdbx_seq_one_letter_code
_entity_poly.pdbx_strand_id
1 'polypeptide(L)'
;MVQSRLQELPKRCDLSVGKWVYDQSYPFYDSNCPYLSSAVTCQRNGRPDSGYEKWKWMPNGCCLPRFDALKLLGKMRRKRIMLVGDSIMRNQWESLVCLVQGVIPIGLKKVTYNGLSMAFHALDLETSIEFSWAPLLVEDLTTRELHLDLIEENARY
;
A
#
# COMPACT_ATOMS: atom_id res chain seq x y z
N MET A 1 33.01 6.24 -42.41
CA MET A 1 32.68 6.81 -41.10
C MET A 1 31.31 6.30 -40.70
N VAL A 2 31.23 5.18 -39.98
CA VAL A 2 29.97 4.58 -39.55
C VAL A 2 29.52 5.34 -38.30
N GLN A 3 28.58 6.26 -38.44
CA GLN A 3 27.89 6.85 -37.30
C GLN A 3 26.94 5.79 -36.74
N SER A 4 27.39 5.13 -35.67
CA SER A 4 26.51 4.39 -34.78
C SER A 4 25.48 5.36 -34.20
N ARG A 5 24.24 5.32 -34.70
CA ARG A 5 23.11 5.81 -33.92
C ARG A 5 23.02 4.92 -32.69
N LEU A 6 23.47 5.42 -31.55
CA LEU A 6 22.98 4.96 -30.27
C LEU A 6 21.46 5.19 -30.32
N GLN A 7 20.68 4.12 -30.53
CA GLN A 7 19.26 4.16 -30.24
C GLN A 7 19.16 4.50 -28.75
N GLU A 8 18.69 5.71 -28.42
CA GLU A 8 18.31 6.02 -27.04
C GLU A 8 17.27 4.97 -26.63
N LEU A 9 17.64 4.11 -25.68
CA LEU A 9 16.69 3.26 -24.96
C LEU A 9 15.52 4.15 -24.54
N PRO A 10 14.25 3.75 -24.76
CA PRO A 10 13.11 4.57 -24.34
C PRO A 10 13.33 4.95 -22.89
N LYS A 11 13.42 6.26 -22.62
CA LYS A 11 13.69 6.79 -21.28
C LYS A 11 12.78 6.05 -20.31
N ARG A 12 13.37 5.26 -19.41
CA ARG A 12 12.62 4.57 -18.36
C ARG A 12 11.72 5.61 -17.70
N CYS A 13 10.43 5.34 -17.62
CA CYS A 13 9.52 6.26 -16.96
C CYS A 13 9.88 6.33 -15.48
N ASP A 14 10.38 7.48 -15.05
CA ASP A 14 10.67 7.73 -13.65
C ASP A 14 9.37 8.05 -12.92
N LEU A 15 8.87 7.09 -12.15
CA LEU A 15 7.62 7.21 -11.41
C LEU A 15 7.71 8.23 -10.26
N SER A 16 8.92 8.64 -9.87
CA SER A 16 9.15 9.59 -8.77
C SER A 16 9.08 11.06 -9.23
N VAL A 17 9.17 11.32 -10.53
CA VAL A 17 9.17 12.67 -11.09
C VAL A 17 7.90 12.91 -11.89
N GLY A 18 7.11 13.92 -11.52
CA GLY A 18 5.80 14.15 -12.09
C GLY A 18 5.09 15.35 -11.48
N LYS A 19 3.76 15.36 -11.60
CA LYS A 19 2.90 16.38 -10.99
C LYS A 19 1.59 15.79 -10.51
N TRP A 20 1.00 16.46 -9.52
CA TRP A 20 -0.38 16.20 -9.11
C TRP A 20 -1.35 16.81 -10.11
N VAL A 21 -2.34 16.02 -10.54
CA VAL A 21 -3.43 16.46 -11.41
C VAL A 21 -4.77 16.15 -10.74
N TYR A 22 -5.74 17.04 -10.92
CA TYR A 22 -7.09 16.83 -10.45
C TYR A 22 -7.82 15.86 -11.37
N ASP A 23 -8.44 14.82 -10.82
CA ASP A 23 -9.15 13.77 -11.53
C ASP A 23 -10.47 13.46 -10.80
N GLN A 24 -11.60 13.74 -11.46
CA GLN A 24 -12.93 13.53 -10.88
C GLN A 24 -13.25 12.04 -10.61
N SER A 25 -12.54 11.12 -11.29
CA SER A 25 -12.75 9.67 -11.16
C SER A 25 -12.12 9.03 -9.92
N TYR A 26 -11.39 9.82 -9.13
CA TYR A 26 -10.85 9.44 -7.82
C TYR A 26 -11.86 9.76 -6.70
N PRO A 27 -11.76 9.17 -5.49
CA PRO A 27 -10.79 8.15 -5.08
C PRO A 27 -11.11 6.75 -5.63
N PHE A 28 -10.20 5.79 -5.43
CA PHE A 28 -10.39 4.39 -5.85
C PHE A 28 -11.23 3.55 -4.89
N TYR A 29 -11.52 4.04 -3.69
CA TYR A 29 -12.36 3.37 -2.70
C TYR A 29 -13.16 4.40 -1.91
N ASP A 30 -14.28 3.97 -1.33
CA ASP A 30 -15.12 4.81 -0.48
C ASP A 30 -14.44 5.05 0.89
N SER A 31 -14.53 6.30 1.36
CA SER A 31 -14.23 6.73 2.73
C SER A 31 -14.85 5.85 3.84
N ASN A 32 -15.92 5.11 3.54
CA ASN A 32 -16.60 4.19 4.45
C ASN A 32 -16.00 2.78 4.49
N CYS A 33 -14.85 2.54 3.87
CA CYS A 33 -14.16 1.26 3.96
C CYS A 33 -14.03 0.79 5.43
N PRO A 34 -14.52 -0.41 5.78
CA PRO A 34 -14.62 -0.85 7.18
C PRO A 34 -13.28 -1.20 7.82
N TYR A 35 -12.21 -1.25 7.03
CA TYR A 35 -10.86 -1.58 7.49
C TYR A 35 -10.02 -0.34 7.83
N LEU A 36 -10.55 0.86 7.60
CA LEU A 36 -9.90 2.10 8.02
C LEU A 36 -10.04 2.28 9.54
N SER A 37 -8.92 2.52 10.20
CA SER A 37 -8.91 2.91 11.61
C SER A 37 -9.46 4.32 11.80
N SER A 38 -9.94 4.64 13.01
CA SER A 38 -10.47 5.98 13.32
C SER A 38 -9.43 7.08 13.11
N ALA A 39 -8.13 6.78 13.20
CA ALA A 39 -7.07 7.76 12.99
C ALA A 39 -7.04 8.34 11.55
N VAL A 40 -7.52 7.58 10.55
CA VAL A 40 -7.43 7.93 9.13
C VAL A 40 -8.79 8.18 8.46
N THR A 41 -9.90 8.09 9.20
CA THR A 41 -11.25 8.35 8.67
C THR A 41 -11.61 9.84 8.71
N CYS A 42 -10.90 10.67 7.94
CA CYS A 42 -11.02 12.14 8.00
C CYS A 42 -12.45 12.69 7.89
N GLN A 43 -13.24 12.20 6.93
CA GLN A 43 -14.64 12.63 6.76
C GLN A 43 -15.50 12.28 7.99
N ARG A 44 -15.37 11.03 8.49
CA ARG A 44 -16.06 10.57 9.72
C ARG A 44 -15.63 11.37 10.94
N ASN A 45 -14.39 11.85 10.95
CA ASN A 45 -13.82 12.69 12.00
C ASN A 45 -14.19 14.17 11.86
N GLY A 46 -15.09 14.52 10.92
CA GLY A 46 -15.66 15.87 10.81
C GLY A 46 -14.97 16.79 9.80
N ARG A 47 -14.04 16.30 8.97
CA ARG A 47 -13.48 17.10 7.88
C ARG A 47 -14.57 17.39 6.84
N PRO A 48 -14.89 18.67 6.54
CA PRO A 48 -16.03 19.02 5.70
C PRO A 48 -15.73 19.01 4.20
N ASP A 49 -14.47 19.19 3.80
CA ASP A 49 -14.04 19.20 2.41
C ASP A 49 -13.56 17.82 1.95
N SER A 50 -13.79 17.46 0.67
CA SER A 50 -13.35 16.18 0.07
C SER A 50 -12.47 16.35 -1.17
N GLY A 51 -12.10 17.60 -1.51
CA GLY A 51 -11.29 17.90 -2.70
C GLY A 51 -9.90 17.27 -2.69
N TYR A 52 -9.35 16.97 -1.50
CA TYR A 52 -8.05 16.30 -1.35
C TYR A 52 -8.05 14.88 -1.92
N GLU A 53 -9.20 14.21 -1.98
CA GLU A 53 -9.33 12.83 -2.47
C GLU A 53 -9.29 12.74 -3.99
N LYS A 54 -9.36 13.88 -4.69
CA LYS A 54 -9.47 13.99 -6.15
C LYS A 54 -8.12 14.20 -6.85
N TRP A 55 -7.01 14.06 -6.13
CA TRP A 55 -5.68 14.25 -6.68
C TRP A 55 -5.04 12.92 -7.09
N LYS A 56 -4.51 12.91 -8.31
CA LYS A 56 -3.78 11.79 -8.91
C LYS A 56 -2.35 12.20 -9.20
N TRP A 57 -1.39 11.34 -8.88
CA TRP A 57 0.00 11.50 -9.31
C TRP A 57 0.16 11.09 -10.78
N MET A 58 0.77 11.97 -11.59
CA MET A 58 1.05 11.73 -13.01
C MET A 58 2.55 11.89 -13.28
N PRO A 59 3.28 10.78 -13.49
CA PRO A 59 4.70 10.81 -13.86
C PRO A 59 4.96 11.57 -15.16
N ASN A 60 6.15 12.15 -15.28
CA ASN A 60 6.60 12.78 -16.52
C ASN A 60 7.00 11.70 -17.53
N GLY A 61 6.43 11.76 -18.73
CA GLY A 61 6.80 10.86 -19.82
C GLY A 61 6.10 9.49 -19.84
N CYS A 62 5.21 9.20 -18.88
CA CYS A 62 4.27 8.08 -19.02
C CYS A 62 2.98 8.26 -18.23
N CYS A 63 1.98 7.45 -18.54
CA CYS A 63 0.73 7.38 -17.80
C CYS A 63 0.71 6.13 -16.92
N LEU A 64 0.37 6.28 -15.65
CA LEU A 64 0.07 5.14 -14.78
C LEU A 64 -1.24 4.48 -15.24
N PRO A 65 -1.27 3.14 -15.39
CA PRO A 65 -2.52 2.45 -15.68
C PRO A 65 -3.51 2.65 -14.52
N ARG A 66 -4.82 2.67 -14.84
CA ARG A 66 -5.85 2.69 -13.80
C ARG A 66 -5.70 1.46 -12.90
N PHE A 67 -5.87 1.64 -11.60
CA PHE A 67 -5.80 0.54 -10.65
C PHE A 67 -6.89 -0.50 -10.93
N ASP A 68 -6.51 -1.77 -10.90
CA ASP A 68 -7.38 -2.91 -11.10
C ASP A 68 -7.14 -3.91 -9.97
N ALA A 69 -8.10 -3.96 -9.04
CA ALA A 69 -8.02 -4.80 -7.84
C ALA A 69 -7.96 -6.29 -8.20
N LEU A 70 -8.76 -6.74 -9.18
CA LEU A 70 -8.81 -8.14 -9.61
C LEU A 70 -7.48 -8.55 -10.26
N LYS A 71 -6.89 -7.67 -11.06
CA LYS A 71 -5.57 -7.92 -11.67
C LYS A 71 -4.47 -8.00 -10.63
N LEU A 72 -4.48 -7.14 -9.61
CA LEU A 72 -3.54 -7.23 -8.49
C LEU A 72 -3.72 -8.55 -7.75
N LEU A 73 -4.94 -8.83 -7.28
CA LEU A 73 -5.29 -10.03 -6.54
C LEU A 73 -4.97 -11.32 -7.32
N GLY A 74 -5.23 -11.36 -8.62
CA GLY A 74 -4.87 -12.48 -9.49
C GLY A 74 -3.36 -12.74 -9.55
N LYS A 75 -2.53 -11.69 -9.54
CA LYS A 75 -1.06 -11.83 -9.47
C LYS A 75 -0.57 -12.28 -8.09
N MET A 76 -1.34 -11.95 -7.06
CA MET A 76 -1.00 -12.23 -5.66
C MET A 76 -1.57 -13.55 -5.14
N ARG A 77 -2.39 -14.26 -5.92
CA ARG A 77 -2.93 -15.58 -5.57
C ARG A 77 -1.84 -16.50 -5.00
N ARG A 78 -2.11 -17.12 -3.85
CA ARG A 78 -1.17 -17.99 -3.10
C ARG A 78 0.13 -17.31 -2.69
N LYS A 79 0.09 -15.99 -2.49
CA LYS A 79 1.22 -15.19 -2.00
C LYS A 79 0.77 -14.30 -0.87
N ARG A 80 1.76 -13.87 -0.10
CA ARG A 80 1.64 -12.93 1.01
C ARG A 80 2.31 -11.63 0.59
N ILE A 81 1.65 -10.49 0.82
CA ILE A 81 2.29 -9.17 0.81
C ILE A 81 2.46 -8.78 2.27
N MET A 82 3.67 -8.45 2.68
CA MET A 82 3.93 -7.96 4.03
C MET A 82 4.51 -6.54 3.97
N LEU A 83 3.85 -5.63 4.67
CA LEU A 83 4.26 -4.25 4.87
C LEU A 83 4.91 -4.16 6.26
N VAL A 84 6.22 -3.91 6.31
CA VAL A 84 7.00 -3.89 7.55
C VAL A 84 7.47 -2.48 7.83
N GLY A 85 7.20 -1.96 9.02
CA GLY A 85 7.63 -0.61 9.37
C GLY A 85 6.83 0.02 10.50
N ASP A 86 6.66 1.33 10.39
CA ASP A 86 6.02 2.19 11.38
C ASP A 86 4.53 2.45 11.08
N SER A 87 3.99 3.52 11.67
CA SER A 87 2.62 3.97 11.45
C SER A 87 2.33 4.41 10.01
N ILE A 88 3.32 4.92 9.26
CA ILE A 88 3.15 5.27 7.85
C ILE A 88 2.94 4.00 7.03
N MET A 89 3.71 2.96 7.33
CA MET A 89 3.57 1.66 6.67
C MET A 89 2.22 1.00 7.00
N ARG A 90 1.73 1.16 8.24
CA ARG A 90 0.37 0.76 8.61
C ARG A 90 -0.70 1.51 7.81
N ASN A 91 -0.53 2.82 7.61
CA ASN A 91 -1.46 3.61 6.78
C ASN A 91 -1.49 3.11 5.32
N GLN A 92 -0.33 2.72 4.77
CA GLN A 92 -0.26 2.10 3.44
C GLN A 92 -0.96 0.75 3.39
N TRP A 93 -0.85 -0.06 4.45
CA TRP A 93 -1.58 -1.32 4.58
C TRP A 93 -3.11 -1.09 4.57
N GLU A 94 -3.62 -0.14 5.37
CA GLU A 94 -5.06 0.18 5.42
C GLU A 94 -5.57 0.64 4.04
N SER A 95 -4.81 1.49 3.35
CA SER A 95 -5.11 1.94 1.98
C SER A 95 -5.15 0.77 0.98
N LEU A 96 -4.14 -0.11 1.00
CA LEU A 96 -4.07 -1.25 0.09
C LEU A 96 -5.21 -2.25 0.32
N VAL A 97 -5.57 -2.51 1.58
CA VAL A 97 -6.74 -3.33 1.92
C VAL A 97 -8.01 -2.70 1.35
N CYS A 98 -8.22 -1.40 1.53
CA CYS A 98 -9.41 -0.72 1.01
C CYS A 98 -9.47 -0.68 -0.52
N LEU A 99 -8.32 -0.63 -1.20
CA LEU A 99 -8.23 -0.75 -2.66
C LEU A 99 -8.74 -2.10 -3.18
N VAL A 100 -8.54 -3.20 -2.44
CA VAL A 100 -8.87 -4.56 -2.93
C VAL A 100 -10.13 -5.17 -2.32
N GLN A 101 -10.51 -4.77 -1.12
CA GLN A 101 -11.58 -5.45 -0.37
C GLN A 101 -12.93 -5.40 -1.09
N GLY A 102 -13.18 -4.35 -1.89
CA GLY A 102 -14.47 -4.13 -2.55
C GLY A 102 -14.83 -5.19 -3.59
N VAL A 103 -13.84 -5.88 -4.16
CA VAL A 103 -14.05 -6.95 -5.14
C VAL A 103 -14.08 -8.35 -4.50
N ILE A 104 -13.86 -8.46 -3.19
CA ILE A 104 -13.87 -9.73 -2.46
C ILE A 104 -15.20 -9.86 -1.68
N PRO A 105 -15.96 -10.97 -1.85
CA PRO A 105 -17.20 -11.20 -1.12
C PRO A 105 -17.00 -11.19 0.40
N ILE A 106 -18.01 -10.71 1.15
CA ILE A 106 -17.94 -10.53 2.61
C ILE A 106 -17.54 -11.82 3.35
N GLY A 107 -18.09 -12.98 2.96
CA GLY A 107 -17.77 -14.27 3.57
C GLY A 107 -16.40 -14.85 3.19
N LEU A 108 -15.68 -14.23 2.24
CA LEU A 108 -14.39 -14.68 1.73
C LEU A 108 -13.24 -13.75 2.12
N LYS A 109 -13.50 -12.79 3.02
CA LYS A 109 -12.47 -11.91 3.58
C LYS A 109 -12.55 -11.82 5.10
N LYS A 110 -11.40 -11.73 5.75
CA LYS A 110 -11.31 -11.51 7.20
C LYS A 110 -10.02 -10.80 7.57
N VAL A 111 -10.00 -10.16 8.74
CA VAL A 111 -8.77 -9.64 9.33
C VAL A 111 -8.45 -10.43 10.60
N THR A 112 -7.16 -10.75 10.78
CA THR A 112 -6.63 -11.37 11.99
C THR A 112 -5.57 -10.47 12.61
N TYR A 113 -5.49 -10.47 13.93
CA TYR A 113 -4.51 -9.70 14.69
C TYR A 113 -3.66 -10.67 15.51
N ASN A 114 -2.34 -10.44 15.55
CA ASN A 114 -1.40 -11.19 16.36
C ASN A 114 -0.34 -10.24 16.92
N GLY A 115 -0.51 -9.84 18.18
CA GLY A 115 0.36 -8.86 18.82
C GLY A 115 0.40 -7.54 18.04
N LEU A 116 1.58 -7.19 17.53
CA LEU A 116 1.80 -5.97 16.76
C LEU A 116 1.62 -6.17 15.23
N SER A 117 1.23 -7.37 14.83
CA SER A 117 1.01 -7.73 13.42
C SER A 117 -0.47 -7.92 13.12
N MET A 118 -0.86 -7.61 11.88
CA MET A 118 -2.23 -7.81 11.40
C MET A 118 -2.24 -8.29 9.96
N ALA A 119 -3.23 -9.08 9.59
CA ALA A 119 -3.33 -9.68 8.26
C ALA A 119 -4.78 -9.64 7.75
N PHE A 120 -4.97 -9.04 6.58
CA PHE A 120 -6.20 -9.14 5.79
C PHE A 120 -6.07 -10.33 4.85
N HIS A 121 -7.06 -11.23 4.87
CA HIS A 121 -7.08 -12.47 4.11
C HIS A 121 -8.15 -12.42 3.03
N ALA A 122 -7.78 -12.81 1.81
CA ALA A 122 -8.69 -13.16 0.71
C ALA A 122 -8.69 -14.69 0.55
N LEU A 123 -9.73 -15.34 1.09
CA LEU A 123 -9.73 -16.79 1.34
C LEU A 123 -9.77 -17.63 0.06
N ASP A 124 -10.53 -17.20 -0.94
CA ASP A 124 -10.66 -17.85 -2.24
C ASP A 124 -9.39 -17.74 -3.10
N LEU A 125 -8.56 -16.75 -2.82
CA LEU A 125 -7.29 -16.52 -3.50
C LEU A 125 -6.09 -17.07 -2.74
N GLU A 126 -6.30 -17.58 -1.52
CA GLU A 126 -5.22 -18.04 -0.64
C GLU A 126 -4.14 -16.95 -0.48
N THR A 127 -4.56 -15.68 -0.36
CA THR A 127 -3.70 -14.49 -0.33
C THR A 127 -3.90 -13.69 0.93
N SER A 128 -2.83 -13.09 1.43
CA SER A 128 -2.88 -12.13 2.53
C SER A 128 -2.15 -10.82 2.20
N ILE A 129 -2.66 -9.74 2.78
CA ILE A 129 -1.98 -8.44 2.87
C ILE A 129 -1.76 -8.21 4.36
N GLU A 130 -0.51 -8.15 4.78
CA GLU A 130 -0.06 -8.21 6.16
C GLU A 130 0.70 -6.95 6.52
N PHE A 131 0.63 -6.58 7.79
CA PHE A 131 1.42 -5.53 8.40
C PHE A 131 2.15 -6.09 9.62
N SER A 132 3.43 -5.77 9.74
CA SER A 132 4.28 -6.11 10.90
C SER A 132 4.92 -4.84 11.44
N TRP A 133 4.71 -4.57 12.74
CA TRP A 133 5.28 -3.41 13.41
C TRP A 133 6.76 -3.61 13.69
N ALA A 134 7.59 -2.87 12.96
CA ALA A 134 9.03 -2.78 13.17
C ALA A 134 9.46 -1.36 12.78
N PRO A 135 9.18 -0.34 13.63
CA PRO A 135 9.26 1.06 13.25
C PRO A 135 10.66 1.50 12.86
N LEU A 136 11.69 0.83 13.40
CA LEU A 136 13.10 1.06 13.09
C LEU A 136 13.72 -0.11 12.30
N LEU A 137 12.92 -1.10 11.92
CA LEU A 137 13.27 -2.37 11.25
C LEU A 137 14.19 -3.29 12.06
N VAL A 138 15.22 -2.74 12.69
CA VAL A 138 16.10 -3.44 13.64
C VAL A 138 15.48 -3.48 15.03
N GLU A 139 16.07 -4.26 15.92
CA GLU A 139 15.61 -4.43 17.29
C GLU A 139 15.88 -3.16 18.12
N ASP A 140 14.85 -2.73 18.86
CA ASP A 140 14.90 -1.64 19.83
C ASP A 140 14.48 -2.23 21.18
N LEU A 141 15.40 -2.21 22.14
CA LEU A 141 15.13 -2.65 23.50
C LEU A 141 14.48 -1.51 24.29
N THR A 142 13.86 -1.85 25.42
CA THR A 142 13.06 -0.95 26.28
C THR A 142 13.77 0.35 26.73
N THR A 143 15.07 0.48 26.51
CA THR A 143 15.92 1.64 26.82
C THR A 143 16.04 2.68 25.70
N ARG A 144 15.34 2.54 24.55
CA ARG A 144 15.56 3.37 23.34
C ARG A 144 16.98 3.25 22.80
N GLU A 145 17.56 2.06 22.92
CA GLU A 145 18.86 1.73 22.37
C GLU A 145 18.66 0.87 21.13
N LEU A 146 19.19 1.38 20.02
CA LEU A 146 19.01 0.77 18.72
C LEU A 146 20.18 -0.17 18.40
N HIS A 147 19.88 -1.44 18.21
CA HIS A 147 20.88 -2.44 17.82
C HIS A 147 20.88 -2.62 16.31
N LEU A 148 21.77 -1.92 15.61
CA LEU A 148 21.81 -1.89 14.15
C LEU A 148 22.12 -3.24 13.48
N ASP A 149 22.66 -4.18 14.26
CA ASP A 149 23.07 -5.52 13.84
C ASP A 149 22.05 -6.62 14.21
N LEU A 150 20.98 -6.28 14.93
CA LEU A 150 19.96 -7.24 15.36
C LEU A 150 18.64 -7.03 14.62
N ILE A 151 18.18 -8.08 13.93
CA ILE A 151 16.90 -8.11 13.19
C ILE A 151 16.10 -9.39 13.41
N GLU A 152 16.65 -10.37 14.13
CA GLU A 152 16.16 -11.74 14.17
C GLU A 152 14.75 -11.82 14.77
N GLU A 153 14.43 -10.98 15.77
CA GLU A 153 13.08 -10.93 16.34
C GLU A 153 12.06 -10.33 15.37
N ASN A 154 12.44 -9.28 14.64
CA ASN A 154 11.57 -8.60 13.68
C ASN A 154 11.40 -9.41 12.37
N ALA A 155 12.32 -10.31 12.07
CA ALA A 155 12.35 -11.12 10.84
C ALA A 155 11.68 -12.50 10.95
N ARG A 156 11.02 -12.85 12.06
CA ARG A 156 10.48 -14.20 12.33
C ARG A 156 9.30 -14.68 11.44
N TYR A 157 8.98 -14.02 10.31
CA TYR A 157 7.69 -14.16 9.59
C TYR A 157 7.73 -14.72 8.16
#